data_AF-A0A1S3HAC5-F1
#
_entry.id   AF-A0A1S3HAC5-F1
#
_cell.length_a   1.000
_cell.length_b   1.000
_cell.length_c   1.000
_cell.angle_alpha   90.00
_cell.angle_beta   90.00
_cell.angle_gamma   90.00
#
_symmetry.space_group_name_H-M   'P 1'
#
loop_
_entity.id
_entity.type
_entity.pdbx_description
1 polymer ?
#
loop_
_entity_poly.entity_id
_entity_poly.type
_entity_poly.pdbx_seq_one_letter_code
_entity_poly.pdbx_strand_id
1 'polypeptide(L)'
;MNGNQFLTTLKKLGYPQASNLDAQTFDWIFENDAVLPFLEWFCDHAHALNVLQDRELREYRSLEESTGVLEGPQLQDALNSIEGAEDDIPVAELREHVNSMKMELDLWRGRKESILRQRNKLSLHNTSVNHKLSKLGPMETVAKKDYKRCLEQSQADNSKVQHCNTVLFMIIVLNISALRQIFGHVS
;
A
#
# COMPACT_ATOMS: atom_id res chain seq x y z
N MET A 1 7.47 10.75 -61.85
CA MET A 1 6.06 10.74 -61.38
C MET A 1 5.12 10.73 -62.57
N ASN A 2 3.88 10.28 -62.43
CA ASN A 2 2.91 10.20 -63.54
C ASN A 2 1.48 10.48 -63.08
N GLY A 3 0.54 10.59 -64.03
CA GLY A 3 -0.87 10.86 -63.76
C GLY A 3 -1.53 9.81 -62.87
N ASN A 4 -1.04 8.56 -62.85
CA ASN A 4 -1.52 7.51 -61.95
C ASN A 4 -1.20 7.81 -60.48
N GLN A 5 0.01 8.27 -60.18
CA GLN A 5 0.41 8.67 -58.83
C GLN A 5 -0.41 9.88 -58.37
N PHE A 6 -0.57 10.88 -59.23
CA PHE A 6 -1.38 12.06 -58.96
C PHE A 6 -2.84 11.72 -58.65
N LEU A 7 -3.48 10.89 -59.49
CA LEU A 7 -4.86 10.46 -59.27
C LEU A 7 -5.00 9.63 -57.98
N THR A 8 -4.01 8.82 -57.65
CA THR A 8 -3.98 8.07 -56.40
C THR A 8 -3.92 9.00 -55.20
N THR A 9 -3.11 10.06 -55.27
CA THR A 9 -3.04 11.09 -54.22
C THR A 9 -4.36 11.85 -54.09
N LEU A 10 -5.01 12.23 -55.19
CA LEU A 10 -6.36 12.85 -55.15
C LEU A 10 -7.41 11.95 -54.48
N LYS A 11 -7.39 10.64 -54.76
CA LYS A 11 -8.27 9.67 -54.09
C LYS A 11 -7.98 9.58 -52.59
N LYS A 12 -6.69 9.55 -52.21
CA LYS A 12 -6.27 9.55 -50.79
C LYS A 12 -6.72 10.81 -50.05
N LEU A 13 -6.70 11.96 -50.71
CA LEU A 13 -7.17 13.23 -50.16
C LEU A 13 -8.71 13.34 -50.10
N GLY A 14 -9.44 12.35 -50.62
CA GLY A 14 -10.90 12.33 -50.59
C GLY A 14 -11.56 13.26 -51.61
N TYR A 15 -10.88 13.59 -52.71
CA TYR A 15 -11.46 14.44 -53.75
C TYR A 15 -12.74 13.77 -54.36
N PRO A 16 -13.93 14.41 -54.28
CA PRO A 16 -15.21 13.76 -54.56
C PRO A 16 -15.35 13.16 -55.97
N GLN A 17 -14.68 13.75 -56.97
CA GLN A 17 -14.75 13.31 -58.36
C GLN A 17 -13.55 12.44 -58.79
N ALA A 18 -12.66 12.06 -57.86
CA ALA A 18 -11.45 11.32 -58.19
C ALA A 18 -11.73 9.95 -58.84
N SER A 19 -12.91 9.38 -58.61
CA SER A 19 -13.34 8.12 -59.23
C SER A 19 -13.75 8.27 -60.71
N ASN A 20 -14.09 9.49 -61.14
CA ASN A 20 -14.54 9.79 -62.51
C ASN A 20 -13.41 10.30 -63.41
N LEU A 21 -12.21 10.45 -62.85
CA LEU A 21 -11.04 10.98 -63.53
C LEU A 21 -10.17 9.84 -64.06
N ASP A 22 -9.66 9.99 -65.28
CA ASP A 22 -8.70 9.07 -65.88
C ASP A 22 -7.28 9.59 -65.70
N ALA A 23 -6.39 8.72 -65.23
CA ALA A 23 -5.00 9.03 -64.94
C ALA A 23 -4.23 9.51 -66.18
N GLN A 24 -4.53 8.96 -67.36
CA GLN A 24 -3.85 9.32 -68.61
C GLN A 24 -4.09 10.78 -69.00
N THR A 25 -5.22 11.35 -68.56
CA THR A 25 -5.56 12.76 -68.79
C THR A 25 -4.62 13.71 -68.06
N PHE A 26 -3.81 13.22 -67.11
CA PHE A 26 -2.88 14.03 -66.34
C PHE A 26 -1.42 13.81 -66.75
N ASP A 27 -1.08 12.86 -67.62
CA ASP A 27 0.33 12.59 -67.93
C ASP A 27 1.02 13.80 -68.58
N TRP A 28 0.29 14.59 -69.39
CA TRP A 28 0.82 15.80 -70.03
C TRP A 28 1.25 16.90 -69.03
N ILE A 29 0.69 16.96 -67.82
CA ILE A 29 1.05 18.00 -66.85
C ILE A 29 2.46 17.77 -66.29
N PHE A 30 2.91 16.52 -66.29
CA PHE A 30 4.25 16.12 -65.85
C PHE A 30 5.32 16.40 -66.91
N GLU A 31 4.94 16.79 -68.13
CA GLU A 31 5.88 17.20 -69.17
C GLU A 31 6.25 18.70 -69.06
N ASN A 32 5.60 19.44 -68.17
CA ASN A 32 5.88 20.86 -67.95
C ASN A 32 6.82 21.06 -66.74
N ASP A 33 8.08 21.37 -67.05
CA ASP A 33 9.14 21.59 -66.06
C ASP A 33 8.82 22.67 -65.00
N ALA A 34 7.98 23.65 -65.33
CA ALA A 34 7.63 24.72 -64.40
C ALA A 34 6.74 24.24 -63.24
N VAL A 35 5.95 23.18 -63.44
CA VAL A 35 5.00 22.66 -62.44
C VAL A 35 5.47 21.36 -61.80
N LEU A 36 6.49 20.71 -62.36
CA LEU A 36 7.06 19.47 -61.84
C LEU A 36 7.41 19.52 -60.35
N PRO A 37 8.13 20.54 -59.82
CA PRO A 37 8.49 20.58 -58.39
C PRO A 37 7.27 20.58 -57.47
N PHE A 38 6.19 21.27 -57.87
CA PHE A 38 4.95 21.29 -57.11
C PHE A 38 4.25 19.93 -57.17
N LEU A 39 4.17 19.31 -58.34
CA LEU A 39 3.53 18.01 -58.51
C LEU A 39 4.27 16.92 -57.74
N GLU A 40 5.59 17.00 -57.68
CA GLU A 40 6.42 16.12 -56.87
C GLU A 40 6.12 16.27 -55.39
N TRP A 41 6.19 17.51 -54.89
CA TRP A 41 5.84 17.79 -53.51
C TRP A 41 4.41 17.31 -53.18
N PHE A 42 3.45 17.61 -54.05
CA PHE A 42 2.05 17.26 -53.83
C PHE A 42 1.86 15.74 -53.74
N CYS A 43 2.43 14.97 -54.67
CA CYS A 43 2.27 13.52 -54.66
C CYS A 43 2.93 12.85 -53.45
N ASP A 44 4.05 13.41 -52.96
CA ASP A 44 4.82 12.84 -51.86
C ASP A 44 4.35 13.28 -50.47
N HIS A 45 3.87 14.52 -50.33
CA HIS A 45 3.61 15.15 -49.03
C HIS A 45 2.14 15.46 -48.76
N ALA A 46 1.26 15.48 -49.77
CA ALA A 46 -0.15 15.72 -49.54
C ALA A 46 -0.82 14.46 -48.94
N HIS A 47 -1.29 14.59 -47.69
CA HIS A 47 -1.97 13.52 -46.96
C HIS A 47 -3.37 13.95 -46.55
N ALA A 48 -4.26 12.98 -46.25
CA ALA A 48 -5.61 13.24 -45.76
C ALA A 48 -5.64 14.07 -44.46
N LEU A 49 -4.55 14.06 -43.69
CA LEU A 49 -4.38 14.87 -42.47
C LEU A 49 -4.16 16.36 -42.78
N ASN A 50 -3.74 16.69 -44.00
CA ASN A 50 -3.57 18.06 -44.45
C ASN A 50 -4.88 18.63 -45.02
N VAL A 51 -5.96 17.83 -45.07
CA VAL A 51 -7.26 18.24 -45.59
C VAL A 51 -8.16 18.59 -44.41
N LEU A 52 -8.48 19.86 -44.28
CA LEU A 52 -9.39 20.35 -43.25
C LEU A 52 -10.81 19.82 -43.51
N GLN A 53 -11.39 19.17 -42.50
CA GLN A 53 -12.78 18.75 -42.53
C GLN A 53 -13.73 19.92 -42.25
N ASP A 54 -14.98 19.81 -42.69
CA ASP A 54 -16.03 20.82 -42.43
C ASP A 54 -16.25 21.08 -40.93
N ARG A 55 -15.96 20.08 -40.09
CA ARG A 55 -15.98 20.24 -38.64
C ARG A 55 -14.84 21.14 -38.18
N GLU A 56 -13.62 20.84 -38.58
CA GLU A 56 -12.41 21.59 -38.20
C GLU A 56 -12.47 23.03 -38.69
N LEU A 57 -13.01 23.27 -39.89
CA LEU A 57 -13.27 24.62 -40.40
C LEU A 57 -14.28 25.39 -39.55
N ARG A 58 -15.33 24.73 -39.05
CA ARG A 58 -16.31 25.37 -38.15
C ARG A 58 -15.72 25.65 -36.78
N GLU A 59 -14.94 24.72 -36.24
CA GLU A 59 -14.24 24.90 -34.96
C GLU A 59 -13.23 26.05 -35.07
N TYR A 60 -12.47 26.12 -36.17
CA TYR A 60 -11.54 27.20 -36.45
C TYR A 60 -12.25 28.56 -36.57
N ARG A 61 -13.37 28.65 -37.31
CA ARG A 61 -14.16 29.90 -37.38
C ARG A 61 -14.74 30.31 -36.03
N SER A 62 -15.22 29.34 -35.25
CA SER A 62 -15.69 29.60 -33.89
C SER A 62 -14.56 30.08 -32.98
N LEU A 63 -13.32 29.65 -33.23
CA LEU A 63 -12.14 30.09 -32.51
C LEU A 63 -11.76 31.52 -32.91
N GLU A 64 -11.78 31.86 -34.22
CA GLU A 64 -11.57 33.24 -34.70
C GLU A 64 -12.62 34.22 -34.17
N GLU A 65 -13.87 33.78 -34.02
CA GLU A 65 -14.95 34.58 -33.43
C GLU A 65 -14.82 34.70 -31.90
N SER A 66 -13.99 33.86 -31.27
CA SER A 66 -13.76 33.90 -29.83
C SER A 66 -12.68 34.93 -29.49
N THR A 67 -12.87 35.66 -28.38
CA THR A 67 -11.94 36.72 -27.94
C THR A 67 -10.68 36.19 -27.24
N GLY A 68 -10.39 34.89 -27.31
CA GLY A 68 -9.45 34.20 -26.41
C GLY A 68 -8.32 33.43 -27.09
N VAL A 69 -8.04 33.70 -28.37
CA VAL A 69 -6.93 33.05 -29.08
C VAL A 69 -5.62 33.68 -28.64
N LEU A 70 -4.72 32.86 -28.09
CA LEU A 70 -3.38 33.30 -27.71
C LEU A 70 -2.55 33.52 -28.98
N GLU A 71 -2.33 34.79 -29.32
CA GLU A 71 -1.59 35.16 -30.52
C GLU A 71 -0.46 36.15 -30.20
N GLY A 72 0.59 36.11 -31.03
CA GLY A 72 1.68 37.07 -30.99
C GLY A 72 2.33 37.20 -29.60
N PRO A 73 2.38 38.41 -29.01
CA PRO A 73 3.03 38.64 -27.71
C PRO A 73 2.44 37.81 -26.56
N GLN A 74 1.12 37.59 -26.55
CA GLN A 74 0.47 36.81 -25.48
C GLN A 74 0.89 35.34 -25.53
N LEU A 75 1.08 34.80 -26.73
CA LEU A 75 1.61 33.46 -26.93
C LEU A 75 3.08 33.39 -26.50
N GLN A 76 3.88 34.40 -26.83
CA GLN A 76 5.28 34.47 -26.41
C GLN A 76 5.41 34.59 -24.89
N ASP A 77 4.57 35.38 -24.23
CA ASP A 77 4.54 35.51 -22.77
C ASP A 77 4.13 34.20 -22.10
N ALA A 78 3.15 33.49 -22.66
CA ALA A 78 2.79 32.14 -22.22
C ALA A 78 3.95 31.16 -22.41
N LEU A 79 4.67 31.20 -23.55
CA LEU A 79 5.85 30.37 -23.80
C LEU A 79 6.96 30.66 -22.78
N ASN A 80 7.27 31.93 -22.55
CA ASN A 80 8.28 32.36 -21.60
C ASN A 80 7.92 31.96 -20.15
N SER A 81 6.62 31.91 -19.82
CA SER A 81 6.14 31.42 -18.53
C SER A 81 6.35 29.91 -18.34
N ILE A 82 6.47 29.16 -19.44
CA ILE A 82 6.77 27.73 -19.46
C ILE A 82 8.27 27.47 -19.50
N GLU A 83 9.06 28.31 -20.19
CA GLU A 83 10.52 28.19 -20.26
C GLU A 83 11.21 28.32 -18.88
N GLY A 84 10.55 28.90 -17.88
CA GLY A 84 11.02 28.88 -16.48
C GLY A 84 10.75 27.57 -15.72
N ALA A 85 10.02 26.62 -16.31
CA ALA A 85 9.76 25.29 -15.76
C ALA A 85 10.65 24.19 -16.40
N GLU A 86 11.28 24.49 -17.55
CA GLU A 86 12.28 23.66 -18.23
C GLU A 86 13.71 24.16 -17.93
N ASP A 87 14.01 24.45 -16.66
CA ASP A 87 15.38 24.19 -16.21
C ASP A 87 15.56 22.67 -16.33
N ASP A 88 16.06 22.22 -17.48
CA ASP A 88 16.41 20.83 -17.74
C ASP A 88 17.38 20.40 -16.64
N ILE A 89 16.85 19.80 -15.56
CA ILE A 89 17.65 19.22 -14.49
C ILE A 89 18.60 18.27 -15.21
N PRO A 90 19.92 18.51 -15.16
CA PRO A 90 20.87 17.74 -15.94
C PRO A 90 20.64 16.25 -15.69
N VAL A 91 20.60 15.45 -16.75
CA VAL A 91 20.38 14.00 -16.64
C VAL A 91 21.33 13.33 -15.64
N ALA A 92 22.51 13.91 -15.43
CA ALA A 92 23.47 13.51 -14.40
C ALA A 92 22.93 13.68 -12.96
N GLU A 93 22.30 14.81 -12.64
CA GLU A 93 21.71 15.10 -11.33
C GLU A 93 20.50 14.20 -11.06
N LEU A 94 19.65 13.98 -12.07
CA LEU A 94 18.57 12.99 -11.98
C LEU A 94 19.09 11.58 -11.71
N ARG A 95 20.20 11.17 -12.35
CA ARG A 95 20.84 9.87 -12.10
C ARG A 95 21.39 9.77 -10.68
N GLU A 96 21.99 10.83 -10.17
CA GLU A 96 22.50 10.87 -8.80
C GLU A 96 21.36 10.76 -7.78
N HIS A 97 20.27 11.50 -7.96
CA HIS A 97 19.06 11.39 -7.15
C HIS A 97 18.48 9.97 -7.17
N VAL A 98 18.37 9.36 -8.34
CA VAL A 98 17.89 7.97 -8.48
C VAL A 98 18.82 6.99 -7.75
N ASN A 99 20.14 7.18 -7.84
CA ASN A 99 21.11 6.33 -7.16
C ASN A 99 21.04 6.49 -5.63
N SER A 100 20.91 7.73 -5.14
CA SER A 100 20.73 8.02 -3.72
C SER A 100 19.47 7.34 -3.17
N MET A 101 18.33 7.50 -3.85
CA MET A 101 17.07 6.85 -3.45
C MET A 101 17.17 5.32 -3.45
N LYS A 102 17.88 4.73 -4.42
CA LYS A 102 18.12 3.27 -4.44
C LYS A 102 18.95 2.83 -3.23
N MET A 103 19.98 3.58 -2.88
CA MET A 103 20.83 3.26 -1.73
C MET A 103 20.04 3.36 -0.41
N GLU A 104 19.18 4.36 -0.27
CA GLU A 104 18.26 4.45 0.87
C GLU A 104 17.29 3.26 0.93
N LEU A 105 16.70 2.87 -0.19
CA LEU A 105 15.79 1.72 -0.26
C LEU A 105 16.47 0.42 0.18
N ASP A 106 17.72 0.20 -0.22
CA ASP A 106 18.48 -0.98 0.18
C ASP A 106 18.83 -0.95 1.67
N LEU A 107 19.17 0.22 2.23
CA LEU A 107 19.36 0.41 3.68
C LEU A 107 18.08 0.07 4.46
N TRP A 108 16.93 0.59 4.03
CA TRP A 108 15.64 0.31 4.66
C TRP A 108 15.24 -1.17 4.55
N ARG A 109 15.54 -1.81 3.42
CA ARG A 109 15.33 -3.25 3.24
C ARG A 109 16.15 -4.07 4.24
N GLY A 110 17.44 -3.76 4.39
CA GLY A 110 18.31 -4.41 5.38
C GLY A 110 17.84 -4.21 6.82
N ARG A 111 17.40 -2.98 7.16
CA ARG A 111 16.83 -2.69 8.49
C ARG A 111 15.56 -3.50 8.75
N LYS A 112 14.65 -3.57 7.77
CA LYS A 112 13.42 -4.36 7.86
C LYS A 112 13.72 -5.84 8.09
N GLU A 113 14.69 -6.40 7.36
CA GLU A 113 15.09 -7.80 7.55
C GLU A 113 15.63 -8.08 8.94
N SER A 114 16.47 -7.19 9.48
CA SER A 114 17.00 -7.31 10.84
C SER A 114 15.88 -7.33 11.89
N ILE A 115 14.92 -6.40 11.77
CA ILE A 115 13.74 -6.34 12.67
C ILE A 115 12.88 -7.60 12.54
N LEU A 116 12.65 -8.09 11.32
CA LEU A 116 11.89 -9.32 11.09
C LEU A 116 12.56 -10.54 11.74
N ARG A 117 13.90 -10.65 11.65
CA ARG A 117 14.66 -11.73 12.32
C ARG A 117 14.49 -11.66 13.84
N GLN A 118 14.60 -10.46 14.43
CA GLN A 118 14.40 -10.27 15.87
C GLN A 118 12.97 -10.62 16.30
N ARG A 119 11.96 -10.13 15.56
CA ARG A 119 10.55 -10.46 15.81
C ARG A 119 10.30 -11.96 15.76
N ASN A 120 10.84 -12.65 14.76
CA ASN A 120 10.68 -14.10 14.62
C ASN A 120 11.32 -14.84 15.81
N LYS A 121 12.51 -14.42 16.26
CA LYS A 121 13.15 -14.98 17.46
C LYS A 121 12.29 -14.80 18.72
N LEU A 122 11.73 -13.60 18.92
CA LEU A 122 10.82 -13.31 20.04
C LEU A 122 9.52 -14.12 19.95
N SER A 123 8.96 -14.29 18.76
CA SER A 123 7.75 -15.09 18.53
C SER A 123 7.94 -16.56 18.91
N LEU A 124 9.09 -17.15 18.55
CA LEU A 124 9.44 -18.51 18.96
C LEU A 124 9.58 -18.64 20.48
N HIS A 125 10.27 -17.68 21.12
CA HIS A 125 10.41 -17.67 22.57
C HIS A 125 9.06 -17.52 23.28
N ASN A 126 8.22 -16.60 22.81
CA ASN A 126 6.87 -16.38 23.34
C ASN A 126 6.02 -17.66 23.26
N THR A 127 6.09 -18.39 22.14
CA THR A 127 5.39 -19.68 21.97
C THR A 127 5.86 -20.72 22.99
N SER A 128 7.17 -20.84 23.21
CA SER A 128 7.75 -21.76 24.19
C SER A 128 7.35 -21.42 25.63
N VAL A 129 7.42 -20.13 26.00
CA VAL A 129 7.01 -19.65 27.32
C VAL A 129 5.52 -19.87 27.55
N ASN A 130 4.67 -19.52 26.58
CA ASN A 130 3.23 -19.73 26.70
C ASN A 130 2.86 -21.20 26.84
N HIS A 131 3.54 -22.10 26.11
CA HIS A 131 3.33 -23.53 26.28
C HIS A 131 3.69 -24.01 27.69
N LYS A 132 4.81 -23.53 28.27
CA LYS A 132 5.16 -23.84 29.66
C LYS A 132 4.14 -23.26 30.64
N LEU A 133 3.73 -22.02 30.44
CA LEU A 133 2.75 -21.33 31.27
C LEU A 133 1.39 -22.07 31.27
N SER A 134 0.95 -22.53 30.10
CA SER A 134 -0.27 -23.33 29.93
C SER A 134 -0.24 -24.62 30.75
N LYS A 135 0.94 -25.23 30.96
CA LYS A 135 1.09 -26.42 31.82
C LYS A 135 1.16 -26.09 33.30
N LEU A 136 1.80 -24.98 33.67
CA LEU A 136 1.95 -24.57 35.05
C LEU A 136 0.63 -24.10 35.67
N GLY A 137 -0.26 -23.46 34.92
CA GLY A 137 -1.56 -23.00 35.43
C GLY A 137 -2.40 -24.12 36.08
N PRO A 138 -2.63 -25.26 35.40
CA PRO A 138 -3.29 -26.42 36.00
C PRO A 138 -2.54 -27.00 37.21
N MET A 139 -1.20 -27.08 37.17
CA MET A 139 -0.42 -27.58 38.30
C MET A 139 -0.56 -26.69 39.53
N GLU A 140 -0.55 -25.36 39.34
CA GLU A 140 -0.74 -24.38 40.41
C GLU A 140 -2.14 -24.50 41.03
N THR A 141 -3.20 -24.65 40.21
CA THR A 141 -4.57 -24.77 40.73
C THR A 141 -4.77 -26.07 41.54
N VAL A 142 -4.19 -27.18 41.09
CA VAL A 142 -4.20 -28.46 41.83
C VAL A 142 -3.44 -28.31 43.15
N ALA A 143 -2.21 -27.79 43.12
CA ALA A 143 -1.41 -27.60 44.33
C ALA A 143 -2.11 -26.68 45.35
N LYS A 144 -2.73 -25.58 44.90
CA LYS A 144 -3.52 -24.69 45.77
C LYS A 144 -4.72 -25.41 46.38
N LYS A 145 -5.43 -26.22 45.60
CA LYS A 145 -6.58 -26.99 46.08
C LYS A 145 -6.18 -28.02 47.14
N ASP A 146 -5.07 -28.73 46.90
CA ASP A 146 -4.57 -29.74 47.84
C ASP A 146 -4.03 -29.09 49.13
N TYR A 147 -3.29 -27.98 49.01
CA TYR A 147 -2.87 -27.19 50.16
C TYR A 147 -4.05 -26.71 51.02
N LYS A 148 -5.09 -26.15 50.38
CA LYS A 148 -6.30 -25.70 51.09
C LYS A 148 -6.98 -26.86 51.84
N ARG A 149 -7.08 -28.03 51.21
CA ARG A 149 -7.65 -29.23 51.84
C ARG A 149 -6.84 -29.66 53.07
N CYS A 150 -5.51 -29.73 52.96
CA CYS A 150 -4.64 -30.10 54.08
C CYS A 150 -4.73 -29.09 55.23
N LEU A 151 -4.84 -27.80 54.91
CA LEU A 151 -5.01 -26.74 55.91
C LEU A 151 -6.33 -26.88 56.67
N GLU A 152 -7.44 -27.05 55.94
CA GLU A 152 -8.77 -27.25 56.53
C GLU A 152 -8.80 -28.51 57.42
N GLN A 153 -8.18 -29.60 56.96
CA GLN A 153 -8.04 -30.83 57.74
C GLN A 153 -7.24 -30.60 59.03
N SER A 154 -6.09 -29.93 58.94
CA SER A 154 -5.26 -29.63 60.11
C SER A 154 -5.96 -28.72 61.10
N GLN A 155 -6.74 -27.75 60.64
CA GLN A 155 -7.54 -26.87 61.49
C GLN A 155 -8.64 -27.67 62.20
N ALA A 156 -9.36 -28.53 61.48
CA ALA A 156 -10.40 -29.39 62.06
C ALA A 156 -9.83 -30.33 63.14
N ASP A 157 -8.69 -30.96 62.87
CA ASP A 157 -8.04 -31.85 63.84
C ASP A 157 -7.52 -31.08 65.07
N ASN A 158 -7.00 -29.86 64.88
CA ASN A 158 -6.61 -29.01 66.00
C ASN A 158 -7.82 -28.62 66.88
N SER A 159 -8.97 -28.29 66.28
CA SER A 159 -10.21 -28.03 67.04
C SER A 159 -10.68 -29.26 67.82
N LYS A 160 -10.57 -30.47 67.25
CA LYS A 160 -10.87 -31.72 67.98
C LYS A 160 -9.94 -31.93 69.15
N VAL A 161 -8.63 -31.71 68.98
CA VAL A 161 -7.63 -31.84 70.05
C VAL A 161 -7.90 -30.82 71.17
N GLN A 162 -8.21 -29.57 70.83
CA GLN A 162 -8.59 -28.55 71.82
C GLN A 162 -9.85 -28.96 72.61
N HIS A 163 -10.84 -29.51 71.92
CA HIS A 163 -12.04 -30.04 72.56
C HIS A 163 -11.71 -31.20 73.51
N CYS A 164 -10.93 -32.20 73.07
CA CYS A 164 -10.48 -33.30 73.91
C CYS A 164 -9.70 -32.83 75.14
N ASN A 165 -8.80 -31.85 74.97
CA ASN A 165 -8.03 -31.26 76.07
C ASN A 165 -8.93 -30.57 77.11
N THR A 166 -9.98 -29.88 76.64
CA THR A 166 -10.95 -29.21 77.53
C THR A 166 -11.76 -30.23 78.33
N VAL A 167 -12.23 -31.31 77.67
CA VAL A 167 -12.93 -32.41 78.35
C VAL A 167 -12.02 -33.10 79.36
N LEU A 168 -10.78 -33.41 78.99
CA LEU A 168 -9.81 -34.03 79.89
C LEU A 168 -9.55 -33.14 81.12
N PHE A 169 -9.37 -31.83 80.91
CA PHE A 169 -9.23 -30.86 81.99
C PHE A 169 -10.45 -30.84 82.92
N MET A 170 -11.68 -30.84 82.36
CA MET A 170 -12.90 -30.92 83.18
C MET A 170 -12.97 -32.21 84.01
N ILE A 171 -12.63 -33.37 83.42
CA ILE A 171 -12.60 -34.66 84.13
C ILE A 171 -11.57 -34.61 85.28
N ILE A 172 -10.38 -34.06 85.03
CA ILE A 172 -9.34 -33.90 86.05
C ILE A 172 -9.83 -33.00 87.18
N VAL A 173 -10.44 -31.85 86.87
CA VAL A 173 -10.97 -30.91 87.87
C VAL A 173 -12.12 -31.53 88.69
N LEU A 174 -13.03 -32.27 88.04
CA LEU A 174 -14.11 -32.99 88.72
C LEU A 174 -13.56 -34.07 89.67
N ASN A 175 -12.59 -34.86 89.22
CA ASN A 175 -11.93 -35.87 90.05
C ASN A 175 -11.19 -35.26 91.24
N ILE A 176 -10.45 -34.15 91.05
CA ILE A 176 -9.80 -33.43 92.14
C ILE A 176 -10.85 -32.89 93.13
N SER A 177 -11.96 -32.34 92.64
CA SER A 177 -13.04 -31.82 93.48
C SER A 177 -13.74 -32.93 94.27
N ALA A 178 -14.00 -34.08 93.63
CA ALA A 178 -14.57 -35.26 94.28
C ALA A 178 -13.62 -35.82 95.35
N LEU A 179 -12.32 -35.94 95.05
CA LEU A 179 -11.31 -36.31 96.04
C LEU A 179 -11.27 -35.31 97.20
N ARG A 180 -11.38 -34.01 96.94
CA ARG A 180 -11.44 -32.98 97.99
C ARG A 180 -12.71 -33.07 98.84
N GLN A 181 -13.86 -33.46 98.29
CA GLN A 181 -15.07 -33.71 99.07
C GLN A 181 -14.97 -34.98 99.91
N ILE A 182 -14.36 -36.04 99.38
CA ILE A 182 -14.17 -37.31 100.09
C ILE A 182 -13.15 -37.18 101.23
N PHE A 183 -12.03 -36.50 100.99
CA PHE A 183 -10.94 -36.36 101.96
C PHE A 183 -11.01 -35.08 102.81
N GLY A 184 -11.71 -34.03 102.38
CA GLY A 184 -11.89 -32.79 103.14
C GLY A 184 -12.93 -32.86 104.25
N HIS A 185 -13.68 -33.97 104.36
CA HIS A 185 -14.55 -34.27 105.51
C HIS A 185 -13.86 -35.10 106.59
N VAL A 186 -12.59 -35.47 106.39
CA VAL A 186 -11.70 -35.99 107.43
C VAL A 186 -10.76 -34.85 107.83
N SER A 187 -11.04 -34.29 109.00
CA SER A 187 -10.30 -33.30 109.80
C SER A 187 -8.96 -32.78 109.28
#